data_AF-A0A924W5H8-F1
#
_entry.id   AF-A0A924W5H8-F1
#
_cell.length_a   1.000
_cell.length_b   1.000
_cell.length_c   1.000
_cell.angle_alpha   90.00
_cell.angle_beta   90.00
_cell.angle_gamma   90.00
#
_symmetry.space_group_name_H-M   'P 1'
#
loop_
_entity.id
_entity.type
_entity.pdbx_description
1 polymer ?
#
loop_
_entity_poly.entity_id
_entity_poly.type
_entity_poly.pdbx_seq_one_letter_code
_entity_poly.pdbx_strand_id
1 'polypeptide(L)' 'MVAQAPETLPNDGASLATDKPVRATADASRQFAIDVAKITANTRCTDVIILDVRGLSPVTDFLVLGTGTSGRQMR' A
#
# COMPACT_ATOMS: atom_id res chain seq x y z
N MET A 1 1.94 -34.51 15.62
CA MET A 1 2.44 -34.20 14.27
C MET A 1 2.03 -32.76 13.98
N VAL A 2 2.99 -31.96 13.55
CA VAL A 2 3.28 -30.58 14.01
C VAL A 2 2.20 -29.53 13.69
N ALA A 3 1.90 -28.70 14.70
CA ALA A 3 1.18 -27.43 14.58
C ALA A 3 2.06 -26.40 13.86
N GLN A 4 1.59 -25.84 12.75
CA GLN A 4 2.31 -24.78 12.04
C GLN A 4 1.82 -23.42 12.57
N ALA A 5 2.74 -22.69 13.19
CA ALA A 5 2.56 -21.35 13.75
C ALA A 5 2.26 -20.31 12.66
N PRO A 6 1.39 -19.32 12.91
CA PRO A 6 1.38 -18.09 12.14
C PRO A 6 2.46 -17.14 12.70
N GLU A 7 3.68 -17.20 12.17
CA GLU A 7 4.66 -16.12 12.35
C GLU A 7 4.27 -14.95 11.44
N THR A 8 3.23 -14.23 11.82
CA THR A 8 3.05 -12.86 11.33
C THR A 8 3.96 -11.97 12.17
N LEU A 9 5.09 -11.59 11.57
CA LEU A 9 5.98 -10.53 12.06
C LEU A 9 5.14 -9.32 12.51
N PRO A 10 5.39 -8.76 13.70
CA PRO A 10 4.83 -7.49 14.11
C PRO A 10 5.49 -6.42 13.25
N ASN A 11 4.73 -5.80 12.33
CA ASN A 11 5.24 -4.65 11.60
C ASN A 11 5.10 -3.42 12.50
N ASP A 12 6.15 -3.19 13.29
CA ASP A 12 6.35 -2.04 14.15
C ASP A 12 6.47 -0.76 13.31
N GLY A 13 5.33 -0.14 13.02
CA GLY A 13 5.23 1.21 12.48
C GLY A 13 4.60 2.12 13.52
N ALA A 14 5.43 2.58 14.45
CA ALA A 14 5.05 3.42 15.57
C ALA A 14 4.24 4.66 15.16
N SER A 15 3.03 4.72 15.72
CA SER A 15 2.33 5.93 16.16
C SER A 15 3.24 7.15 16.32
N LEU A 16 3.09 8.17 15.47
CA LEU A 16 3.28 9.59 15.83
C LEU A 16 2.44 10.51 14.93
N ALA A 17 1.49 11.19 15.58
CA ALA A 17 0.91 12.48 15.24
C ALA A 17 0.13 12.64 13.90
N THR A 18 -1.20 12.52 13.94
CA THR A 18 -2.15 13.66 13.94
C THR A 18 -3.58 13.11 13.94
N ASP A 19 -4.44 13.69 14.77
CA ASP A 19 -5.84 13.36 14.99
C ASP A 19 -6.70 13.50 13.70
N LYS A 20 -6.96 12.38 13.02
CA LYS A 20 -8.05 12.20 12.04
C LYS A 20 -8.68 10.83 12.30
N PRO A 21 -9.92 10.51 11.87
CA PRO A 21 -10.56 9.25 12.23
C PRO A 21 -9.90 8.10 11.45
N VAL A 22 -8.74 7.63 11.93
CA VAL A 22 -7.81 6.79 11.16
C VAL A 22 -8.30 5.35 11.03
N ARG A 23 -9.12 4.83 11.95
CA ARG A 23 -9.41 3.38 11.98
C ARG A 23 -10.38 2.90 10.89
N ALA A 24 -11.42 3.66 10.54
CA ALA A 24 -12.30 3.28 9.43
C ALA A 24 -11.72 3.65 8.06
N THR A 25 -10.88 4.69 8.02
CA THR A 25 -10.31 5.23 6.78
C THR A 25 -9.05 4.47 6.36
N ALA A 26 -8.26 3.96 7.30
CA ALA A 26 -7.02 3.24 6.98
C ALA A 26 -7.29 1.94 6.21
N ASP A 27 -8.32 1.17 6.60
CA ASP A 27 -8.71 -0.03 5.87
C ASP A 27 -9.20 0.31 4.45
N ALA A 28 -9.97 1.40 4.30
CA ALA A 28 -10.43 1.87 2.98
C ALA A 28 -9.25 2.35 2.10
N SER A 29 -8.32 3.13 2.65
CA SER A 29 -7.13 3.60 1.94
C SER A 29 -6.21 2.43 1.53
N ARG A 30 -6.09 1.40 2.38
CA ARG A 30 -5.33 0.19 2.07
C ARG A 30 -6.00 -0.64 0.98
N GLN A 31 -7.32 -0.83 1.05
CA GLN A 31 -8.09 -1.53 0.03
C GLN A 31 -7.97 -0.83 -1.33
N PHE A 32 -8.06 0.50 -1.33
CA PHE A 32 -7.89 1.33 -2.51
C PHE A 32 -6.49 1.16 -3.13
N ALA A 33 -5.43 1.21 -2.31
CA ALA A 33 -4.06 0.98 -2.79
C ALA A 33 -3.89 -0.40 -3.44
N ILE A 34 -4.50 -1.43 -2.85
CA ILE A 34 -4.48 -2.80 -3.40
C ILE A 34 -5.20 -2.86 -4.74
N ASP A 35 -6.38 -2.24 -4.87
CA ASP A 35 -7.14 -2.28 -6.12
C ASP A 35 -6.44 -1.49 -7.23
N VAL A 36 -5.81 -0.36 -6.92
CA VAL A 36 -4.94 0.37 -7.85
C VAL A 36 -3.78 -0.52 -8.29
N ALA A 37 -3.08 -1.17 -7.36
CA ALA A 37 -1.97 -2.05 -7.71
C ALA A 37 -2.39 -3.21 -8.63
N LYS A 38 -3.59 -3.79 -8.42
CA LYS A 38 -4.15 -4.81 -9.32
C LYS A 38 -4.39 -4.25 -10.72
N ILE A 39 -4.93 -3.04 -10.85
CA ILE A 39 -5.17 -2.38 -12.14
C ILE A 39 -3.83 -2.13 -12.85
N THR A 40 -2.84 -1.62 -12.11
CA THR A 40 -1.50 -1.35 -12.63
C THR A 40 -0.84 -2.64 -13.13
N ALA A 41 -0.91 -3.73 -12.36
CA ALA A 41 -0.41 -5.04 -12.76
C ALA A 41 -1.12 -5.58 -14.01
N ASN A 42 -2.44 -5.42 -14.11
CA ASN A 42 -3.22 -5.85 -15.27
C ASN A 42 -2.91 -5.05 -16.55
N THR A 43 -2.34 -3.84 -16.42
CA THR A 43 -1.98 -2.95 -17.53
C THR A 43 -0.59 -3.28 -18.11
N ARG A 44 0.01 -4.42 -17.71
CA ARG A 44 1.40 -4.83 -18.05
C ARG A 44 2.48 -3.88 -17.53
N CYS A 45 2.18 -3.12 -16.48
CA CYS A 45 3.21 -2.40 -15.74
C CYS A 45 4.03 -3.41 -14.93
N THR A 46 5.34 -3.20 -14.85
CA THR A 46 6.26 -3.99 -14.03
C THR A 46 6.58 -3.26 -12.73
N ASP A 47 7.17 -3.95 -11.76
CA ASP A 47 7.63 -3.35 -10.49
C ASP A 47 6.54 -2.59 -9.72
N VAL A 48 5.36 -3.20 -9.60
CA VAL A 48 4.25 -2.62 -8.84
C VAL A 48 4.51 -2.76 -7.34
N ILE A 49 4.77 -1.64 -6.66
CA ILE A 49 5.03 -1.59 -5.23
C ILE A 49 4.06 -0.64 -4.53
N ILE A 50 3.63 -1.01 -3.33
CA ILE A 50 2.82 -0.16 -2.46
C ILE A 50 3.71 0.25 -1.29
N LEU A 51 3.89 1.55 -1.11
CA LEU A 51 4.63 2.13 -0.01
C LEU A 51 3.66 2.74 1.00
N ASP A 52 3.77 2.30 2.25
CA ASP A 52 3.11 2.93 3.39
C ASP A 52 3.94 4.14 3.83
N VAL A 53 3.38 5.34 3.66
CA VAL A 53 4.06 6.61 3.97
C VAL A 53 3.35 7.34 5.11
N ARG A 54 2.47 6.65 5.85
CA ARG A 54 1.81 7.21 7.03
C ARG A 54 2.86 7.66 8.05
N GLY A 55 2.80 8.93 8.44
CA GLY A 55 3.78 9.54 9.36
C GLY A 55 5.02 10.13 8.68
N LEU A 56 5.25 9.88 7.39
CA LEU A 56 6.29 10.55 6.60
C LEU A 56 5.72 11.71 5.76
N SER A 57 4.49 11.56 5.26
CA SER A 57 3.77 12.57 4.48
C SER A 57 2.46 12.97 5.17
N PRO A 58 2.16 14.27 5.33
CA PRO A 58 0.86 14.72 5.83
C PRO A 58 -0.25 14.69 4.76
N VAL A 59 0.09 14.39 3.50
CA VAL A 59 -0.83 14.53 2.36
C VAL A 59 -1.46 13.19 1.95
N THR A 60 -0.72 12.09 2.07
CA THR A 60 -1.14 10.77 1.55
C THR A 60 -0.72 9.65 2.49
N ASP A 61 -1.57 8.62 2.64
CA ASP A 61 -1.28 7.44 3.47
C ASP A 61 -0.49 6.36 2.72
N PHE A 62 -0.87 6.07 1.48
CA PHE A 62 -0.27 5.01 0.65
C PHE A 62 0.11 5.56 -0.71
N LEU A 63 1.31 5.20 -1.16
CA LEU A 63 1.82 5.52 -2.49
C LEU A 63 1.92 4.22 -3.30
N VAL A 64 1.30 4.18 -4.47
CA VAL A 64 1.42 3.06 -5.40
C VAL A 64 2.33 3.47 -6.54
N LEU A 65 3.40 2.71 -6.75
CA LEU A 65 4.36 2.91 -7.82
C LEU A 65 4.27 1.74 -8.79
N GLY A 66 4.43 2.03 -10.08
CA GLY A 66 4.52 1.01 -11.11
C GLY A 66 5.29 1.56 -12.30
N THR A 67 6.12 0.71 -12.90
CA THR A 67 6.94 1.04 -14.05
C THR A 67 6.22 0.65 -15.34
N GLY A 68 5.93 1.65 -16.19
CA GLY A 68 5.45 1.43 -17.55
C GLY A 68 6.63 1.38 -18.53
N THR A 69 6.61 0.43 -19.46
CA THR A 69 7.65 0.31 -20.51
C THR A 69 7.38 1.18 -21.74
N SER A 70 6.24 1.88 -21.77
CA SER A 70 5.87 2.79 -22.86
C SER A 70 5.04 3.95 -22.33
N GLY A 71 5.22 5.15 -22.91
CA GLY A 71 4.34 6.30 -22.63
C GLY A 71 2.87 6.03 -22.93
N ARG A 72 2.55 5.03 -23.78
CA ARG A 72 1.17 4.56 -23.99
C ARG A 72 0.58 3.77 -22.81
N GLN A 73 1.42 3.21 -21.93
CA GLN A 73 0.97 2.51 -20.71
C GLN A 73 0.78 3.48 -19.53
N MET A 74 1.46 4.63 -19.57
CA MET A 74 1.42 5.64 -18.51
C MET A 74 0.32 6.69 -18.72
N ARG A 75 -0.29 6.73 -19.91
CA ARG A 75 -1.34 7.68 -20.29
C ARG A 75 -2.71 7.01 -20.23
#